data_AF-A0A4Q1A8E5-F1
#
_entry.id   AF-A0A4Q1A8E5-F1
#
_cell.length_a   1.000
_cell.length_b   1.000
_cell.length_c   1.000
_cell.angle_alpha   90.00
_cell.angle_beta   90.00
_cell.angle_gamma   90.00
#
_symmetry.space_group_name_H-M   'P 1'
#
loop_
_entity.id
_entity.type
_entity.pdbx_description
1 polymer ?
#
loop_
_entity_poly.entity_id
_entity_poly.type
_entity_poly.pdbx_seq_one_letter_code
_entity_poly.pdbx_strand_id
1 'polypeptide(L)'
;MENEIRKIPKKTKILIAVLIVLIAIIFAVLTYLKDLRMEEILNSLGYKNVESIQVINKMSVENKETRKKGTLYKVLFDNKDTNEECIGFVHKDSEGQYYDDFDCKKSE
;
A
#
# COMPACT_ATOMS: atom_id res chain seq x y z
N MET A 1 48.78 0.86 -17.93
CA MET A 1 47.53 0.08 -17.92
C MET A 1 46.45 0.93 -18.56
N GLU A 2 46.26 0.79 -19.86
CA GLU A 2 45.12 1.42 -20.53
C GLU A 2 43.90 0.53 -20.30
N ASN A 3 42.88 1.06 -19.64
CA ASN A 3 41.62 0.36 -19.45
C ASN A 3 40.84 0.38 -20.76
N GLU A 4 40.71 -0.76 -21.43
CA GLU A 4 39.82 -0.88 -22.59
C GLU A 4 38.37 -0.72 -22.15
N ILE A 5 37.77 0.44 -22.47
CA ILE A 5 36.35 0.69 -22.22
C ILE A 5 35.54 -0.05 -23.29
N ARG A 6 35.12 -1.29 -22.99
CA ARG A 6 34.24 -2.07 -23.87
C ARG A 6 32.86 -1.42 -23.97
N LYS A 7 32.52 -0.87 -25.15
CA LYS A 7 31.22 -0.26 -25.41
C LYS A 7 30.09 -1.31 -25.35
N ILE A 8 29.05 -1.00 -24.58
CA ILE A 8 27.84 -1.85 -24.50
C ILE A 8 27.16 -1.91 -25.88
N PRO A 9 26.83 -3.11 -26.40
CA PRO A 9 26.13 -3.27 -27.67
C PRO A 9 24.80 -2.49 -27.70
N LYS A 10 24.47 -1.86 -28.82
CA LYS A 10 23.24 -1.05 -28.97
C LYS A 10 21.96 -1.83 -28.64
N LYS A 11 21.91 -3.12 -28.99
CA LYS A 11 20.79 -4.03 -28.69
C LYS A 11 20.59 -4.22 -27.18
N THR A 12 21.68 -4.35 -26.43
CA THR A 12 21.66 -4.50 -24.96
C THR A 12 21.14 -3.23 -24.28
N LYS A 13 21.50 -2.04 -24.80
CA LYS A 13 20.97 -0.77 -24.25
C LYS A 13 19.45 -0.65 -24.39
N ILE A 14 18.91 -1.05 -25.54
CA ILE A 14 17.45 -1.06 -25.78
C ILE A 14 16.78 -2.05 -24.83
N LEU A 15 17.35 -3.24 -24.66
CA LEU A 15 16.80 -4.27 -23.77
C LEU A 15 16.77 -3.80 -22.31
N ILE A 16 17.81 -3.12 -21.84
CA ILE A 16 17.85 -2.52 -20.49
C ILE A 16 16.75 -1.47 -20.34
N ALA A 17 16.57 -0.59 -21.34
CA ALA A 17 15.51 0.42 -21.30
C ALA A 17 14.11 -0.21 -21.21
N VAL A 18 13.85 -1.26 -21.99
CA VAL A 18 12.58 -2.00 -21.93
C VAL A 18 12.36 -2.65 -20.57
N LEU A 19 13.41 -3.23 -19.97
CA LEU A 19 13.35 -3.82 -18.62
C LEU A 19 12.99 -2.79 -17.55
N ILE A 20 13.58 -1.60 -17.61
CA ILE A 20 13.28 -0.51 -16.67
C ILE A 20 11.81 -0.11 -16.77
N VAL A 21 11.29 0.05 -17.99
CA VAL A 21 9.88 0.40 -18.22
C VAL A 21 8.95 -0.69 -17.71
N LEU A 22 9.26 -1.97 -17.96
CA LEU A 22 8.49 -3.10 -17.45
C LEU A 22 8.43 -3.12 -15.92
N ILE A 23 9.56 -2.91 -15.24
CA ILE A 23 9.62 -2.86 -13.78
C ILE A 23 8.75 -1.71 -13.24
N ALA A 24 8.81 -0.54 -13.87
CA ALA A 24 7.99 0.61 -13.46
C ALA A 24 6.48 0.32 -13.61
N ILE A 25 6.07 -0.33 -14.71
CA ILE A 25 4.68 -0.72 -14.93
C ILE A 25 4.22 -1.74 -13.87
N ILE A 26 5.02 -2.78 -13.63
CA ILE A 26 4.69 -3.79 -12.61
C ILE A 26 4.56 -3.15 -11.24
N PHE A 27 5.48 -2.25 -10.87
CA PHE A 27 5.41 -1.53 -9.60
C PHE A 27 4.14 -0.68 -9.49
N ALA A 28 3.78 0.08 -10.53
CA ALA A 28 2.57 0.89 -10.56
C ALA A 28 1.30 0.03 -10.38
N VAL A 29 1.22 -1.10 -11.09
CA VAL A 29 0.09 -2.05 -10.98
C VAL A 29 0.01 -2.64 -9.58
N LEU A 30 1.14 -3.02 -8.97
CA LEU A 30 1.17 -3.57 -7.62
C LEU A 30 0.72 -2.55 -6.57
N THR A 31 1.07 -1.28 -6.73
CA THR A 31 0.60 -0.20 -5.84
C THR A 31 -0.89 0.01 -6.01
N TYR A 32 -1.37 0.12 -7.25
CA TYR A 32 -2.80 0.27 -7.54
C TYR A 32 -3.66 -0.86 -6.96
N LEU A 33 -3.20 -2.12 -7.06
CA LEU A 33 -3.90 -3.27 -6.47
C LEU A 33 -3.92 -3.25 -4.94
N LYS A 34 -2.91 -2.66 -4.29
CA LYS A 34 -2.90 -2.49 -2.83
C LYS A 34 -3.93 -1.46 -2.40
N ASP A 35 -4.03 -0.35 -3.13
CA ASP A 35 -4.95 0.74 -2.84
C ASP A 35 -6.39 0.27 -3.01
N LEU A 36 -6.73 -0.39 -4.13
CA LEU A 36 -8.04 -1.02 -4.36
C LEU A 36 -8.43 -2.00 -3.24
N ARG A 37 -7.49 -2.83 -2.81
CA ARG A 37 -7.75 -3.78 -1.73
C ARG A 37 -8.02 -3.07 -0.41
N MET A 38 -7.30 -1.99 -0.12
CA MET A 38 -7.52 -1.23 1.10
C MET A 38 -8.84 -0.44 1.02
N GLU A 39 -9.20 0.09 -0.14
CA GLU A 39 -10.50 0.69 -0.43
C GLU A 39 -11.64 -0.28 -0.13
N GLU A 40 -11.55 -1.53 -0.59
CA GLU A 40 -12.56 -2.55 -0.32
C GLU A 40 -12.70 -2.85 1.19
N ILE A 41 -11.56 -2.91 1.91
CA ILE A 41 -11.56 -3.10 3.36
C ILE A 41 -12.21 -1.90 4.06
N LEU A 42 -11.83 -0.67 3.70
CA LEU A 42 -12.41 0.56 4.25
C LEU A 42 -13.93 0.64 4.00
N ASN A 43 -14.36 0.27 2.80
CA ASN A 43 -15.77 0.20 2.43
C ASN A 43 -16.53 -0.84 3.29
N SER A 44 -15.92 -2.01 3.53
CA SER A 44 -16.51 -3.02 4.42
C SER A 44 -16.63 -2.56 5.88
N LEU A 45 -15.81 -1.58 6.30
CA LEU A 45 -15.82 -0.96 7.63
C LEU A 45 -16.75 0.26 7.71
N GLY A 46 -17.37 0.67 6.59
CA GLY A 46 -18.35 1.75 6.54
C GLY A 46 -17.86 3.05 5.88
N TYR A 47 -16.59 3.13 5.51
CA TYR A 47 -16.02 4.27 4.80
C TYR A 47 -16.18 4.08 3.28
N LYS A 48 -17.34 4.48 2.75
CA LYS A 48 -17.76 4.15 1.37
C LYS A 48 -17.11 5.01 0.30
N ASN A 49 -16.81 6.27 0.63
CA ASN A 49 -16.33 7.27 -0.33
C ASN A 49 -14.97 7.81 0.14
N VAL A 50 -13.93 7.04 -0.17
CA VAL A 50 -12.57 7.31 0.28
C VAL A 50 -11.65 7.66 -0.89
N GLU A 51 -10.74 8.61 -0.67
CA GLU A 51 -9.68 8.97 -1.62
C GLU A 51 -8.31 9.00 -0.93
N SER A 52 -7.25 9.18 -1.73
CA SER A 52 -5.89 9.40 -1.23
C SER A 52 -5.39 8.31 -0.27
N ILE A 53 -5.85 7.06 -0.45
CA ILE A 53 -5.54 5.94 0.45
C ILE A 53 -4.03 5.68 0.46
N GLN A 54 -3.45 5.69 1.64
CA GLN A 54 -2.02 5.46 1.86
C GLN A 54 -1.83 4.46 3.00
N VAL A 55 -1.29 3.29 2.66
CA VAL A 55 -0.86 2.30 3.65
C VAL A 55 0.56 2.63 4.12
N ILE A 56 0.66 3.34 5.23
CA ILE A 56 1.92 3.82 5.80
C ILE A 56 2.77 2.66 6.32
N ASN A 57 2.15 1.68 6.99
CA ASN A 57 2.87 0.55 7.57
C ASN A 57 2.00 -0.72 7.59
N LYS A 58 2.67 -1.88 7.58
CA LYS A 58 2.09 -3.21 7.79
C LYS A 58 2.95 -3.99 8.77
N MET A 59 2.35 -4.38 9.88
CA MET A 59 3.03 -5.09 10.97
C MET A 59 2.30 -6.40 11.26
N SER A 60 3.05 -7.47 11.57
CA SER A 60 2.45 -8.67 12.17
C SER A 60 2.39 -8.46 13.68
N VAL A 61 1.19 -8.60 14.24
CA VAL A 61 0.94 -8.45 15.67
C VAL A 61 0.46 -9.78 16.23
N GLU A 62 0.85 -10.11 17.46
CA GLU A 62 0.42 -11.33 18.13
C GLU A 62 -0.56 -10.97 19.24
N ASN A 63 -1.71 -11.61 19.24
CA ASN A 63 -2.67 -11.48 20.33
C ASN A 63 -2.06 -12.13 21.59
N LYS A 64 -1.97 -11.36 22.69
CA LYS A 64 -1.31 -11.81 23.93
C LYS A 64 -2.02 -12.98 24.59
N GLU A 65 -3.34 -13.09 24.45
CA GLU A 65 -4.16 -14.10 25.10
C GLU A 65 -4.23 -15.38 24.26
N THR A 66 -4.54 -15.24 22.97
CA THR A 66 -4.75 -16.39 22.09
C THR A 66 -3.48 -16.86 21.40
N ARG A 67 -2.38 -16.09 21.47
CA ARG A 67 -1.11 -16.29 20.74
C ARG A 67 -1.27 -16.36 19.22
N LYS A 68 -2.46 -16.04 18.69
CA LYS A 68 -2.72 -16.02 17.26
C LYS A 68 -2.13 -14.75 16.64
N LYS A 69 -1.59 -14.87 15.43
CA LYS A 69 -1.02 -13.75 14.67
C LYS A 69 -2.10 -13.06 13.85
N GLY A 70 -2.20 -11.75 14.00
CA GLY A 70 -2.94 -10.84 13.13
C GLY A 70 -2.00 -9.96 12.32
N THR A 71 -2.59 -9.08 11.53
CA THR A 71 -1.88 -8.05 10.77
C THR A 71 -2.47 -6.68 11.10
N LEU A 72 -1.62 -5.74 11.49
CA LEU A 72 -1.99 -4.35 11.73
C LEU A 72 -1.48 -3.49 10.57
N TYR A 73 -2.38 -2.74 9.94
CA TYR A 73 -2.06 -1.77 8.91
C TYR A 73 -2.22 -0.37 9.49
N LYS A 74 -1.25 0.52 9.30
CA LYS A 74 -1.45 1.95 9.54
C LYS A 74 -1.87 2.58 8.22
N VAL A 75 -3.03 3.24 8.19
CA VAL A 75 -3.65 3.77 6.99
C VAL A 75 -3.99 5.24 7.19
N LEU A 76 -3.78 6.04 6.15
CA LEU A 76 -4.21 7.43 6.00
C LEU A 76 -5.12 7.48 4.77
N PHE A 77 -6.27 8.16 4.84
CA PHE A 77 -7.17 8.33 3.72
C PHE A 77 -8.07 9.56 3.92
N ASP A 78 -8.62 10.08 2.83
CA ASP A 78 -9.61 11.15 2.85
C ASP A 78 -11.01 10.54 2.80
N ASN A 79 -11.89 10.88 3.73
CA ASN A 79 -13.31 10.57 3.67
C ASN A 79 -14.07 11.73 3.02
N LYS A 80 -14.59 11.52 1.82
CA LYS A 80 -15.32 12.56 1.07
C LYS A 80 -16.74 12.78 1.56
N ASP A 81 -17.33 11.80 2.25
CA ASP A 81 -18.70 11.95 2.77
C ASP A 81 -18.72 12.93 3.95
N THR A 82 -17.67 12.96 4.76
CA THR A 82 -17.54 13.87 5.92
C THR A 82 -16.55 15.02 5.70
N ASN A 83 -15.80 15.00 4.59
CA ASN A 83 -14.72 15.94 4.30
C ASN A 83 -13.64 15.98 5.40
N GLU A 84 -13.21 14.79 5.80
CA GLU A 84 -12.24 14.56 6.88
C GLU A 84 -11.05 13.77 6.36
N GLU A 85 -9.86 14.10 6.83
CA GLU A 85 -8.67 13.27 6.70
C GLU A 85 -8.63 12.31 7.91
N CYS A 86 -8.58 11.02 7.64
CA CYS A 86 -8.60 9.96 8.65
C CYS A 86 -7.25 9.24 8.69
N ILE A 87 -6.68 9.10 9.88
CA ILE A 87 -5.45 8.35 10.12
C ILE A 87 -5.62 7.38 11.27
N GLY A 88 -5.11 6.17 11.11
CA GLY A 88 -5.24 5.17 12.17
C GLY A 88 -4.85 3.78 11.74
N PHE A 89 -5.50 2.79 12.35
CA PHE A 89 -5.15 1.39 12.18
C PHE A 89 -6.30 0.55 11.66
N VAL A 90 -5.97 -0.40 10.79
CA VAL A 90 -6.83 -1.53 10.43
C VAL A 90 -6.18 -2.80 10.96
N HIS A 91 -6.83 -3.47 11.89
CA HIS A 91 -6.41 -4.77 12.41
C HIS A 91 -7.16 -5.89 11.69
N LYS A 92 -6.41 -6.75 11.01
CA LYS A 92 -6.91 -8.03 10.51
C LYS A 92 -6.56 -9.13 11.51
N ASP A 93 -7.56 -9.76 12.10
CA ASP A 93 -7.33 -10.87 13.01
C ASP A 93 -6.95 -12.18 12.27
N SER A 94 -6.74 -13.25 13.05
CA SER A 94 -6.41 -14.57 12.50
C SER A 94 -7.56 -15.26 11.79
N GLU A 95 -8.80 -14.83 12.02
CA GLU A 95 -10.02 -15.38 11.44
C GLU A 95 -10.42 -14.60 10.17
N GLY A 96 -9.71 -13.53 9.88
CA GLY A 96 -9.85 -12.71 8.69
C GLY A 96 -10.81 -11.53 8.86
N GLN A 97 -11.30 -11.28 10.08
CA GLN A 97 -12.13 -10.12 10.38
C GLN A 97 -11.27 -8.86 10.47
N TYR A 98 -11.86 -7.73 10.07
CA TYR A 98 -11.22 -6.42 10.10
C TYR A 98 -11.86 -5.57 11.20
N TYR A 99 -11.01 -4.85 11.93
CA TYR A 99 -11.41 -3.88 12.95
C TYR A 99 -10.61 -2.61 12.72
N ASP A 100 -11.26 -1.45 12.83
CA ASP A 100 -10.60 -0.16 12.70
C ASP A 100 -10.51 0.61 14.01
N ASP A 101 -9.51 1.49 14.04
CA ASP A 101 -9.32 2.54 15.03
C ASP A 101 -8.76 3.76 14.29
N PHE A 102 -9.66 4.64 13.83
CA PHE A 102 -9.32 5.84 13.05
C PHE A 102 -9.61 7.12 13.84
N ASP A 103 -8.65 8.04 13.82
CA ASP A 103 -8.82 9.43 14.24
C ASP A 103 -9.04 10.28 12.97
N CYS A 104 -10.25 10.79 12.81
CA CYS A 104 -10.65 11.62 11.66
C CYS A 104 -10.71 13.08 12.08
N LYS A 105 -10.07 13.96 11.29
CA LYS A 105 -10.04 15.40 11.50
C LYS A 105 -10.50 16.10 10.24
N LYS A 106 -11.17 17.24 10.40
CA LYS A 106 -11.59 18.04 9.25
C LYS A 106 -10.39 18.36 8.37
N SER A 107 -10.52 18.06 7.09
CA SER A 107 -9.53 18.44 6.09
C SER A 107 -9.55 19.96 5.95
N GLU A 108 -8.40 20.62 6.11
CA GLU A 108 -8.22 22.08 5.98
C GLU A 108 -8.23 22.55 4.51
#